data_AF-A0A378W062-F1
#
_entry.id   AF-A0A378W062-F1
#
_cell.length_a   1.000
_cell.length_b   1.000
_cell.length_c   1.000
_cell.angle_alpha   90.00
_cell.angle_beta   90.00
_cell.angle_gamma   90.00
#
_symmetry.space_group_name_H-M   'P 1'
#
loop_
_entity.id
_entity.type
_entity.pdbx_description
1 polymer ?
#
loop_
_entity_poly.entity_id
_entity_poly.type
_entity_poly.pdbx_seq_one_letter_code
_entity_poly.pdbx_strand_id
1 'polypeptide(L)' 'MRRIENIRLLRQNQFPEDAGPTAHPVRPVSYEEMNNFYTMTVYEKGAEVVRMYHTLLGGEGFQKA' A
#
# COMPACT_ATOMS: atom_id res chain seq x y z
N MET A 1 -1.95 -18.99 -4.52
CA MET A 1 -3.08 -18.16 -4.99
C MET A 1 -3.05 -16.74 -4.43
N ARG A 2 -2.98 -16.55 -3.09
CA ARG A 2 -3.02 -15.23 -2.40
C ARG A 2 -2.22 -14.09 -3.05
N ARG A 3 -0.99 -14.34 -3.52
CA ARG A 3 -0.17 -13.27 -4.16
C ARG A 3 -0.80 -12.71 -5.44
N ILE A 4 -1.40 -13.56 -6.27
CA ILE A 4 -2.00 -13.17 -7.54
C ILE A 4 -3.26 -12.33 -7.29
N GLU A 5 -4.06 -12.71 -6.30
CA GLU A 5 -5.26 -11.97 -5.89
C GLU A 5 -4.91 -10.57 -5.40
N ASN A 6 -3.91 -10.43 -4.52
CA ASN A 6 -3.47 -9.11 -4.04
C ASN A 6 -2.99 -8.22 -5.20
N ILE A 7 -2.23 -8.75 -6.16
CA ILE A 7 -1.79 -7.97 -7.31
C ILE A 7 -2.94 -7.59 -8.23
N ARG A 8 -3.95 -8.45 -8.40
CA ARG A 8 -5.17 -8.10 -9.15
C ARG A 8 -5.91 -6.95 -8.47
N LEU A 9 -6.05 -7.01 -7.15
CA LEU A 9 -6.72 -5.99 -6.36
C LEU A 9 -6.03 -4.62 -6.46
N LEU A 10 -4.70 -4.60 -6.37
CA LEU A 10 -3.87 -3.39 -6.58
C LEU A 10 -4.11 -2.77 -7.97
N ARG A 11 -4.01 -3.59 -9.02
CA ARG A 11 -4.16 -3.09 -10.40
C ARG A 11 -5.57 -2.59 -10.71
N GLN A 12 -6.59 -3.24 -10.13
CA GLN A 12 -7.99 -2.93 -10.43
C GLN A 12 -8.50 -1.72 -9.64
N ASN A 13 -8.07 -1.55 -8.38
CA ASN A 13 -8.64 -0.55 -7.49
C ASN A 13 -7.61 0.50 -7.03
N GLN A 14 -6.42 0.06 -6.60
CA GLN A 14 -5.43 0.99 -6.06
C GLN A 14 -4.79 1.85 -7.15
N PHE A 15 -4.49 1.29 -8.33
CA PHE A 15 -3.86 2.05 -9.42
C PHE A 15 -4.76 3.18 -9.95
N PRO A 16 -6.08 2.97 -10.17
CA PRO A 16 -6.98 4.08 -10.46
C PRO A 16 -7.06 5.14 -9.36
N GLU A 17 -7.08 4.75 -8.08
CA GLU A 17 -7.08 5.68 -6.94
C GLU A 17 -5.82 6.57 -6.94
N ASP A 18 -4.65 5.98 -7.19
CA ASP A 18 -3.35 6.68 -7.25
C ASP A 18 -3.20 7.60 -8.47
N ALA A 19 -4.02 7.39 -9.51
CA ALA A 19 -4.08 8.23 -10.72
C ALA A 19 -5.27 9.22 -10.68
N GLY A 20 -6.07 9.18 -9.62
CA GLY A 20 -7.29 9.97 -9.47
C GLY A 20 -7.11 11.25 -8.66
N PRO A 21 -8.18 12.04 -8.49
CA PRO A 21 -8.16 13.27 -7.69
C PRO A 21 -7.98 13.01 -6.18
N THR A 22 -8.22 11.78 -5.73
CA THR A 22 -7.99 11.33 -4.34
C THR A 22 -6.61 10.71 -4.15
N ALA A 23 -5.70 10.86 -5.12
CA ALA A 23 -4.34 10.34 -4.99
C ALA A 23 -3.63 10.95 -3.77
N HIS A 24 -3.05 10.10 -2.94
CA HIS A 24 -2.32 10.50 -1.75
C HIS A 24 -1.19 9.52 -1.44
N PRO A 25 -0.14 9.89 -0.69
CA PRO A 25 0.87 8.95 -0.24
C PRO A 25 0.30 7.93 0.76
N VAL A 26 0.96 6.76 0.90
CA VAL A 26 0.61 5.71 1.89
C VAL A 26 0.54 6.26 3.31
N ARG A 27 1.39 7.25 3.63
CA ARG A 27 1.29 8.06 4.85
C ARG A 27 0.76 9.45 4.46
N PRO A 28 -0.55 9.72 4.64
CA PRO A 28 -1.14 11.02 4.31
C PRO A 28 -0.41 12.16 5.03
N VAL A 29 -0.18 13.27 4.32
CA VAL A 29 0.55 14.44 4.86
C VAL A 29 -0.40 15.41 5.56
N SER A 30 -1.66 15.45 5.14
CA SER A 30 -2.73 16.29 5.70
C SER A 30 -4.09 15.70 5.34
N TYR A 31 -5.07 15.85 6.23
CA TYR A 31 -6.46 15.45 6.01
C TYR A 31 -7.40 16.36 6.81
N GLU A 32 -8.58 16.61 6.26
CA GLU A 32 -9.67 17.27 7.01
C GLU A 32 -10.46 16.24 7.81
N GLU A 33 -10.69 15.05 7.24
CA GLU A 33 -11.37 13.94 7.89
C GLU A 33 -10.57 12.63 7.71
N MET A 34 -10.13 12.04 8.82
CA MET A 34 -9.30 10.82 8.81
C MET A 34 -10.04 9.61 8.23
N ASN A 35 -11.36 9.56 8.36
CA ASN A 35 -12.15 8.42 7.88
C ASN A 35 -12.07 8.24 6.36
N ASN A 36 -11.74 9.30 5.61
CA ASN A 36 -11.54 9.23 4.16
C ASN A 36 -10.24 8.52 3.76
N PHE A 37 -9.37 8.17 4.71
CA PHE A 37 -8.06 7.55 4.47
C PHE A 37 -8.01 6.07 4.83
N TYR A 38 -9.16 5.42 5.08
CA TYR A 38 -9.27 3.96 5.04
C TYR A 38 -9.30 3.46 3.59
N THR A 39 -8.21 3.69 2.84
CA THR A 39 -8.17 3.52 1.38
C THR A 39 -7.27 2.38 0.93
N MET A 40 -7.38 2.03 -0.36
CA MET A 40 -6.54 1.00 -0.98
C MET A 40 -5.06 1.40 -0.98
N THR A 41 -4.78 2.70 -1.07
CA THR A 41 -3.42 3.22 -0.99
C THR A 41 -2.80 3.06 0.39
N VAL A 42 -3.55 3.27 1.48
CA VAL A 42 -3.02 3.06 2.84
C VAL A 42 -2.80 1.57 3.10
N TYR A 43 -3.77 0.72 2.74
CA TYR A 43 -3.71 -0.70 3.07
C TYR A 43 -2.92 -1.54 2.06
N GLU A 44 -3.38 -1.64 0.82
CA GLU A 44 -2.79 -2.56 -0.15
C GLU A 44 -1.42 -2.08 -0.66
N LYS A 45 -1.32 -0.81 -1.06
CA LYS A 45 -0.01 -0.25 -1.46
C LYS A 45 0.93 -0.15 -0.27
N GLY A 46 0.42 0.14 0.94
CA GLY A 46 1.22 0.08 2.17
C GLY A 46 1.80 -1.31 2.45
N ALA A 47 1.01 -2.37 2.28
CA ALA A 47 1.48 -3.75 2.42
C ALA A 47 2.57 -4.09 1.39
N GLU A 48 2.47 -3.56 0.16
CA GLU A 48 3.52 -3.74 -0.84
C GLU A 48 4.81 -2.99 -0.51
N VAL A 49 4.73 -1.80 0.09
CA VAL A 49 5.91 -1.09 0.60
C VAL A 49 6.59 -1.90 1.72
N VAL A 50 5.82 -2.47 2.64
CA VAL A 50 6.37 -3.38 3.68
C VAL A 50 7.04 -4.61 3.04
N ARG A 51 6.42 -5.17 2.00
CA ARG A 51 7.01 -6.30 1.24
C ARG A 51 8.29 -5.90 0.51
N MET A 52 8.42 -4.66 0.05
CA MET A 52 9.67 -4.15 -0.52
C MET A 52 10.78 -4.15 0.53
N TYR A 53 10.52 -3.71 1.77
CA TYR A 53 11.50 -3.83 2.85
C TYR A 53 11.92 -5.28 3.10
N HIS A 54 10.97 -6.21 3.19
CA HIS A 54 11.28 -7.63 3.32
C HIS A 54 12.15 -8.15 2.16
N THR A 55 11.90 -7.69 0.93
CA THR A 55 12.67 -8.10 -0.25
C THR A 55 14.09 -7.56 -0.22
N LEU A 56 14.27 -6.31 0.21
CA LEU A 56 15.57 -5.63 0.26
C LEU A 56 16.44 -6.10 1.43
N LEU A 57 15.83 -6.32 2.59
CA LEU A 57 16.54 -6.74 3.82
C LEU A 57 16.70 -8.26 3.90
N GLY A 58 15.94 -9.02 3.10
CA GLY A 58 15.78 -10.46 3.28
C GLY A 58 14.97 -10.80 4.53
N GLY A 59 14.58 -12.07 4.66
CA GLY A 59 13.74 -12.53 5.77
C GLY A 59 14.38 -12.28 7.14
N GLU A 60 15.66 -12.62 7.31
CA GLU A 60 16.36 -12.39 8.57
C GLU A 60 16.57 -10.91 8.88
N GLY A 61 16.96 -10.11 7.88
CA GLY A 61 17.17 -8.67 8.07
C GLY A 61 15.88 -7.95 8.41
N PHE A 62 14.76 -8.38 7.81
CA PHE A 62 13.44 -7.86 8.11
C PHE A 62 12.96 -8.20 9.53
N GLN A 63 13.24 -9.41 10.04
CA GLN A 63 12.81 -9.81 11.39
C GLN A 63 13.65 -9.20 12.52
N LYS A 64 14.86 -8.71 12.21
CA LYS A 64 15.75 -8.06 13.19
C LYS A 64 15.46 -6.56 13.35
N ALA A 65 14.79 -5.95 12.37
CA ALA A 65 14.45 -4.53 12.35
C ALA A 65 13.21 -4.23 13.20
#